data_AF-A0A6A2XZR7-F1
#
_entry.id   AF-A0A6A2XZR7-F1
#
_cell.length_a   1.000
_cell.length_b   1.000
_cell.length_c   1.000
_cell.angle_alpha   90.00
_cell.angle_beta   90.00
_cell.angle_gamma   90.00
#
_symmetry.space_group_name_H-M   'P 1'
#
loop_
_entity.id
_entity.type
_entity.pdbx_description
1 polymer ?
#
loop_
_entity_poly.entity_id
_entity_poly.type
_entity_poly.pdbx_seq_one_letter_code
_entity_poly.pdbx_strand_id
1 'polypeptide(L)'
;MPWRSSTNDCQVCETFATDDISRRCPIEKEAGIWFDGCRRRYSNRNIFSIVAEAPRVAFFNGMTVSSNLAEQDRFDTYILSIINDTAILVETEAARAKKFATKEKNISSSQTLYTLVQCASDLSGTDYGLCLRGAIAYIPPGPEGGTSFNPNCIVSYELSPSYNQTAVAALTPSARGLAHENFHSWLFS
;
A
#
# COMPACT_ATOMS: atom_id res chain seq x y z
N MET A 1 9.84 -10.97 -5.74
CA MET A 1 9.75 -9.50 -5.67
C MET A 1 9.25 -9.02 -7.02
N PRO A 2 8.11 -8.33 -7.18
CA PRO A 2 7.56 -8.07 -8.50
C PRO A 2 7.32 -6.56 -8.68
N TRP A 3 8.19 -5.69 -8.16
CA TRP A 3 8.08 -4.26 -8.50
C TRP A 3 8.49 -3.98 -9.96
N ARG A 4 8.72 -5.04 -10.74
CA ARG A 4 8.51 -5.03 -12.19
C ARG A 4 7.10 -5.53 -12.47
N SER A 5 6.10 -4.68 -12.23
CA SER A 5 4.92 -4.72 -13.09
C SER A 5 5.45 -4.45 -14.49
N SER A 6 5.32 -5.41 -15.41
CA SER A 6 5.67 -5.12 -16.79
C SER A 6 4.77 -3.99 -17.29
N THR A 7 5.18 -3.28 -18.33
CA THR A 7 4.32 -2.26 -18.94
C THR A 7 2.94 -2.85 -19.28
N ASN A 8 2.90 -4.12 -19.69
CA ASN A 8 1.66 -4.85 -19.97
C ASN A 8 0.80 -5.05 -18.71
N ASP A 9 1.39 -5.49 -17.60
CA ASP A 9 0.64 -5.73 -16.36
C ASP A 9 0.06 -4.42 -15.80
N CYS A 10 0.81 -3.33 -15.90
CA CYS A 10 0.35 -1.99 -15.54
C CYS A 10 -0.84 -1.56 -16.41
N GLN A 11 -0.73 -1.70 -17.74
CA GLN A 11 -1.81 -1.35 -18.67
C GLN A 11 -3.08 -2.16 -18.43
N VAL A 12 -2.94 -3.47 -18.17
CA VAL A 12 -4.06 -4.35 -17.84
C VAL A 12 -4.73 -3.91 -16.53
N CYS A 13 -3.94 -3.62 -15.50
CA CYS A 13 -4.47 -3.17 -14.22
C CYS A 13 -5.19 -1.82 -14.35
N GLU A 14 -4.60 -0.84 -15.04
CA GLU A 14 -5.21 0.48 -15.26
C GLU A 14 -6.53 0.37 -16.03
N THR A 15 -6.58 -0.47 -17.08
CA THR A 15 -7.80 -0.71 -17.85
C THR A 15 -8.88 -1.32 -16.96
N PHE A 16 -8.54 -2.39 -16.22
CA PHE A 16 -9.47 -3.03 -15.31
C PHE A 16 -9.98 -2.08 -14.21
N ALA A 17 -9.07 -1.31 -13.60
CA ALA A 17 -9.40 -0.34 -12.57
C ALA A 17 -10.32 0.77 -13.10
N THR A 18 -10.17 1.16 -14.38
CA THR A 18 -11.08 2.11 -15.05
C THR A 18 -12.50 1.60 -15.13
N ASP A 19 -12.67 0.37 -15.58
CA ASP A 19 -13.98 -0.21 -15.77
C ASP A 19 -14.64 -0.50 -14.42
N ASP A 20 -13.88 -1.06 -13.47
CA ASP A 20 -14.40 -1.45 -12.18
C ASP A 20 -14.78 -0.25 -11.30
N ILE A 21 -13.99 0.84 -11.31
CA ILE A 21 -14.35 2.05 -10.55
C ILE A 21 -15.60 2.74 -11.13
N SER A 22 -15.75 2.74 -12.46
CA SER A 22 -16.92 3.34 -13.13
C SER A 22 -18.19 2.52 -12.87
N ARG A 23 -18.07 1.19 -12.83
CA ARG A 23 -19.18 0.28 -12.54
C ARG A 23 -19.62 0.35 -11.08
N ARG A 24 -18.68 0.45 -10.14
CA ARG A 24 -18.96 0.50 -8.70
C ARG A 24 -19.45 1.87 -8.27
N CYS A 25 -18.88 2.94 -8.83
CA CYS A 25 -19.20 4.32 -8.47
C CYS A 25 -19.75 5.08 -9.69
N PRO A 26 -20.98 4.78 -10.16
CA PRO A 26 -21.50 5.28 -11.45
C PRO A 26 -21.92 6.76 -11.44
N ILE A 27 -22.21 7.33 -10.27
CA ILE A 27 -22.72 8.71 -10.12
C ILE A 27 -21.81 9.59 -9.27
N GLU A 28 -20.78 9.00 -8.67
CA GLU A 28 -19.93 9.71 -7.74
C GLU A 28 -19.06 10.72 -8.47
N LYS A 29 -18.89 11.88 -7.85
CA LYS A 29 -18.00 12.93 -8.38
C LYS A 29 -16.55 12.70 -7.98
N GLU A 30 -16.32 11.78 -7.04
CA GLU A 30 -15.00 11.36 -6.60
C GLU A 30 -15.03 9.91 -6.11
N ALA A 31 -14.07 9.12 -6.57
CA ALA A 31 -13.88 7.75 -6.14
C ALA A 31 -12.41 7.36 -6.22
N GLY A 32 -12.04 6.33 -5.45
CA GLY A 32 -10.73 5.68 -5.51
C GLY A 32 -10.87 4.16 -5.51
N ILE A 33 -9.98 3.47 -6.22
CA ILE A 33 -9.86 2.01 -6.22
C ILE A 33 -8.39 1.60 -6.15
N TRP A 34 -8.12 0.53 -5.41
CA TRP A 34 -6.78 -0.01 -5.15
C TRP A 34 -6.73 -1.49 -5.51
N PHE A 35 -5.67 -1.87 -6.23
CA PHE A 35 -5.29 -3.24 -6.55
C PHE A 35 -3.80 -3.44 -6.25
N ASP A 36 -3.36 -4.69 -6.11
CA ASP A 36 -1.96 -5.02 -5.87
C ASP A 36 -1.00 -4.49 -6.96
N GLY A 37 -1.52 -4.25 -8.17
CA GLY A 37 -0.75 -3.76 -9.32
C GLY A 37 -0.92 -2.29 -9.68
N CYS A 38 -1.97 -1.60 -9.22
CA CYS A 38 -2.28 -0.23 -9.60
C CYS A 38 -3.31 0.44 -8.68
N ARG A 39 -3.48 1.76 -8.84
CA ARG A 39 -4.49 2.54 -8.12
C ARG A 39 -5.05 3.62 -9.04
N ARG A 40 -6.37 3.78 -9.03
CA ARG A 40 -7.06 4.86 -9.75
C ARG A 40 -7.81 5.76 -8.77
N ARG A 41 -7.81 7.07 -9.03
CA ARG A 41 -8.66 8.05 -8.36
C ARG A 41 -9.13 9.10 -9.36
N TYR A 42 -10.40 9.49 -9.27
CA TYR A 42 -10.94 10.66 -9.96
C TYR A 42 -11.63 11.59 -8.97
N SER A 43 -11.75 12.87 -9.30
CA SER A 43 -12.48 13.86 -8.51
C SER A 43 -12.95 15.03 -9.39
N ASN A 44 -14.01 15.72 -9.00
CA ASN A 44 -14.48 16.96 -9.62
C ASN A 44 -13.77 18.21 -9.06
N ARG A 45 -12.85 18.05 -8.11
CA ARG A 45 -11.93 19.10 -7.62
C ARG A 45 -10.49 18.76 -8.00
N ASN A 46 -9.61 19.75 -7.95
CA ASN A 46 -8.19 19.50 -8.15
C ASN A 46 -7.65 18.59 -7.03
N ILE A 47 -6.98 17.50 -7.42
CA ILE A 47 -6.37 16.52 -6.50
C ILE A 47 -4.88 16.30 -6.80
N PHE A 48 -4.34 16.93 -7.84
CA PHE A 48 -2.95 16.79 -8.24
C PHE A 48 -2.03 17.65 -7.37
N SER A 49 -0.89 17.09 -6.96
CA SER A 49 0.10 17.73 -6.09
C SER A 49 -0.47 18.21 -4.76
N ILE A 50 -1.57 17.59 -4.30
CA ILE A 50 -2.21 17.87 -3.01
C ILE A 50 -2.17 16.58 -2.20
N VAL A 51 -1.57 16.64 -1.01
CA VAL A 51 -1.59 15.52 -0.07
C VAL A 51 -3.02 15.31 0.42
N ALA A 52 -3.57 14.14 0.12
CA ALA A 52 -4.79 13.64 0.72
C ALA A 52 -4.45 12.48 1.65
N GLU A 53 -4.73 12.66 2.94
CA GLU A 53 -4.52 11.62 3.94
C GLU A 53 -5.70 10.66 4.10
N ALA A 54 -6.82 10.92 3.43
CA ALA A 54 -8.06 10.16 3.56
C ALA A 54 -8.76 9.95 2.20
N PRO A 55 -9.51 8.84 2.03
CA PRO A 55 -9.73 7.75 2.97
C PRO A 55 -8.46 6.90 3.12
N ARG A 56 -8.33 6.26 4.28
CA ARG A 56 -7.26 5.29 4.53
C ARG A 56 -7.87 3.90 4.43
N VAL A 57 -7.15 3.01 3.75
CA VAL A 57 -7.54 1.61 3.58
C VAL A 57 -6.39 0.75 4.08
N ALA A 58 -6.68 -0.34 4.76
CA ALA A 58 -5.68 -1.22 5.33
C ALA A 58 -6.08 -2.69 5.20
N PHE A 59 -5.09 -3.56 4.96
CA PHE A 59 -5.23 -5.02 4.96
C PHE A 59 -4.09 -5.65 5.72
N PHE A 60 -4.34 -6.83 6.29
CA PHE A 60 -3.33 -7.66 6.92
C PHE A 60 -3.45 -9.09 6.43
N ASN A 61 -2.33 -9.81 6.45
CA ASN A 61 -2.24 -11.21 6.09
C ASN A 61 -2.04 -12.08 7.32
N GLY A 62 -2.75 -13.21 7.37
CA GLY A 62 -2.68 -14.23 8.41
C GLY A 62 -3.57 -13.96 9.63
N MET A 63 -3.69 -14.96 10.50
CA MET A 63 -4.39 -14.88 11.79
C MET A 63 -3.36 -14.87 12.93
N THR A 64 -3.59 -14.07 13.97
CA THR A 64 -2.64 -13.78 15.06
C THR A 64 -1.84 -15.00 15.52
N VAL A 65 -0.51 -14.89 15.48
CA VAL A 65 0.43 -16.01 15.67
C VAL A 65 0.79 -16.23 17.15
N SER A 66 0.58 -15.26 18.03
CA SER A 66 0.96 -15.38 19.44
C SER A 66 -0.22 -15.18 20.40
N SER A 67 -0.34 -16.07 21.39
CA SER A 67 -1.19 -15.89 22.57
C SER A 67 -0.56 -14.94 23.60
N ASN A 68 0.71 -14.56 23.42
CA ASN A 68 1.44 -13.63 24.27
C ASN A 68 1.45 -12.22 23.66
N LEU A 69 0.60 -11.36 24.22
CA LEU A 69 0.42 -9.97 23.76
C LEU A 69 1.71 -9.13 23.86
N ALA A 70 2.57 -9.39 24.85
CA ALA A 70 3.80 -8.61 25.03
C ALA A 70 4.85 -8.92 23.95
N GLU A 71 4.93 -10.18 23.52
CA GLU A 71 5.81 -10.58 22.42
C GLU A 71 5.31 -10.03 21.08
N GLN A 72 3.99 -10.03 20.88
CA GLN A 72 3.37 -9.43 19.70
C GLN A 72 3.64 -7.92 19.63
N ASP A 73 3.43 -7.17 20.72
CA ASP A 73 3.67 -5.72 20.75
C ASP A 73 5.14 -5.35 20.47
N ARG A 74 6.07 -6.13 21.03
CA ARG A 74 7.50 -5.96 20.75
C ARG A 74 7.83 -6.23 19.29
N PHE A 75 7.20 -7.23 18.70
CA PHE A 75 7.37 -7.55 17.28
C PHE A 75 6.82 -6.43 16.40
N ASP A 76 5.59 -6.00 16.62
CA ASP A 76 4.93 -4.94 15.86
C ASP A 76 5.72 -3.62 15.94
N THR A 77 6.22 -3.27 17.13
CA THR A 77 7.11 -2.11 17.32
C THR A 77 8.39 -2.22 16.49
N TYR A 78 8.98 -3.41 16.43
CA TYR A 78 10.18 -3.64 15.63
C TYR A 78 9.89 -3.52 14.12
N ILE A 79 8.77 -4.06 13.64
CA ILE A 79 8.33 -3.90 12.24
C ILE A 79 8.11 -2.43 11.90
N LEU A 80 7.40 -1.68 12.75
CA LEU A 80 7.18 -0.25 12.58
C LEU A 80 8.50 0.53 12.53
N SER A 81 9.51 0.15 13.31
CA SER A 81 10.84 0.79 13.24
C SER A 81 11.47 0.64 11.86
N ILE A 82 11.37 -0.55 11.25
CA ILE A 82 11.95 -0.84 9.94
C ILE A 82 11.19 -0.11 8.83
N ILE A 83 9.85 -0.04 8.94
CA ILE A 83 9.02 0.74 8.02
C ILE A 83 9.39 2.22 8.07
N ASN A 84 9.57 2.80 9.27
CA ASN A 84 9.99 4.18 9.43
C ASN A 84 11.37 4.44 8.80
N ASP A 85 12.32 3.53 8.99
CA ASP A 85 13.61 3.61 8.30
C ASP A 85 13.44 3.62 6.78
N THR A 86 12.55 2.78 6.23
CA THR A 86 12.26 2.72 4.80
C THR A 86 11.60 4.02 4.30
N ALA A 87 10.74 4.63 5.10
CA ALA A 87 10.13 5.93 4.79
C ALA A 87 11.17 7.05 4.66
N ILE A 88 12.17 7.07 5.55
CA ILE A 88 13.29 8.02 5.50
C ILE A 88 14.09 7.86 4.20
N LEU A 89 14.25 6.62 3.69
CA LEU A 89 14.96 6.39 2.43
C LEU A 89 14.32 7.13 1.27
N VAL A 90 12.98 7.21 1.19
CA VAL A 90 12.28 7.92 0.10
C VAL A 90 12.52 9.43 0.13
N GLU A 91 12.84 9.98 1.30
CA GLU A 91 13.13 11.41 1.46
C GLU A 91 14.53 11.78 0.98
N THR A 92 15.40 10.81 0.69
CA THR A 92 16.74 11.04 0.11
C THR A 92 16.68 11.40 -1.37
N GLU A 93 17.60 12.24 -1.85
CA GLU A 93 17.64 12.72 -3.24
C GLU A 93 17.64 11.58 -4.28
N ALA A 94 18.33 10.46 -4.00
CA ALA A 94 18.40 9.32 -4.91
C ALA A 94 17.09 8.52 -5.04
N ALA A 95 16.26 8.51 -3.98
CA ALA A 95 14.98 7.81 -3.96
C ALA A 95 13.80 8.70 -4.34
N ARG A 96 13.90 10.03 -4.14
CA ARG A 96 12.91 11.01 -4.62
C ARG A 96 12.66 10.93 -6.12
N ALA A 97 13.65 10.53 -6.91
CA ALA A 97 13.49 10.30 -8.35
C ALA A 97 12.59 9.09 -8.66
N LYS A 98 12.63 8.06 -7.79
CA LYS A 98 11.90 6.80 -7.97
C LYS A 98 10.52 6.81 -7.33
N LYS A 99 10.26 7.70 -6.37
CA LYS A 99 8.98 7.83 -5.62
C LYS A 99 8.61 6.58 -4.82
N PHE A 100 9.55 5.65 -4.64
CA PHE A 100 9.39 4.47 -3.79
C PHE A 100 10.73 4.10 -3.15
N ALA A 101 10.66 3.40 -2.03
CA ALA A 101 11.82 2.80 -1.39
C ALA A 101 11.44 1.42 -0.83
N THR A 102 12.43 0.54 -0.75
CA THR A 102 12.28 -0.80 -0.17
C THR A 102 13.41 -1.08 0.80
N LYS A 103 13.14 -1.92 1.79
CA LYS A 103 14.17 -2.42 2.71
C LYS A 103 13.87 -3.86 3.08
N GLU A 104 14.94 -4.64 3.15
CA GLU A 104 14.91 -6.04 3.57
C GLU A 104 15.67 -6.19 4.88
N LYS A 105 15.12 -6.97 5.81
CA LYS A 105 15.75 -7.22 7.10
C LYS A 105 15.50 -8.65 7.56
N ASN A 106 16.56 -9.39 7.80
CA ASN A 106 16.46 -10.69 8.46
C ASN A 106 15.98 -10.47 9.90
N ILE A 107 14.82 -11.04 10.23
CA ILE A 107 14.22 -10.93 11.57
C ILE A 107 14.40 -12.22 12.39
N SER A 108 14.69 -13.34 11.71
CA SER A 108 15.07 -14.61 12.31
C SER A 108 15.99 -15.39 11.35
N SER A 109 16.40 -16.61 11.71
CA SER A 109 17.19 -17.48 10.83
C SER A 109 16.44 -17.96 9.59
N SER A 110 15.10 -17.90 9.59
CA SER A 110 14.24 -18.42 8.52
C SER A 110 13.29 -17.37 7.92
N GLN A 111 13.20 -16.17 8.51
CA GLN A 111 12.29 -15.12 8.06
C GLN A 111 13.03 -13.83 7.72
N THR A 112 12.67 -13.28 6.57
CA THR A 112 13.11 -11.96 6.10
C THR A 112 11.89 -11.08 6.01
N LEU A 113 11.95 -9.92 6.66
CA LEU A 113 10.98 -8.85 6.49
C LEU A 113 11.30 -8.08 5.22
N TYR A 114 10.29 -7.90 4.37
CA TYR A 114 10.32 -7.03 3.21
C TYR A 114 9.43 -5.83 3.52
N THR A 115 9.90 -4.61 3.25
CA THR A 115 9.11 -3.38 3.40
C THR A 115 9.13 -2.57 2.12
N LEU A 116 8.01 -1.91 1.82
CA LEU A 116 7.85 -0.97 0.72
C LEU A 116 7.18 0.29 1.24
N VAL A 117 7.66 1.42 0.75
CA VAL A 117 6.91 2.67 0.74
C VAL A 117 6.83 3.20 -0.69
N GLN A 118 5.69 3.75 -1.09
CA GLN A 118 5.51 4.40 -2.39
C GLN A 118 4.68 5.68 -2.22
N CYS A 119 5.05 6.70 -2.98
CA CYS A 119 4.34 7.96 -3.08
C CYS A 119 3.86 8.19 -4.52
N ALA A 120 2.77 8.94 -4.68
CA ALA A 120 2.29 9.39 -5.97
C ALA A 120 3.33 10.30 -6.65
N SER A 121 3.41 10.20 -7.98
CA SER A 121 4.45 10.86 -8.77
C SER A 121 4.35 12.39 -8.78
N ASP A 122 3.16 12.91 -8.50
CA ASP A 122 2.80 14.33 -8.50
C ASP A 122 3.06 15.03 -7.15
N LEU A 123 3.39 14.30 -6.09
CA LEU A 123 3.85 14.85 -4.81
C LEU A 123 5.33 15.23 -4.86
N SER A 124 5.79 16.15 -3.99
CA SER A 124 7.20 16.53 -3.91
C SER A 124 7.64 16.97 -2.50
N GLY A 125 8.94 16.87 -2.21
CA GLY A 125 9.52 17.45 -1.01
C GLY A 125 8.88 16.95 0.29
N THR A 126 8.41 17.89 1.12
CA THR A 126 7.80 17.63 2.43
C THR A 126 6.51 16.81 2.37
N ASP A 127 5.86 16.76 1.21
CA ASP A 127 4.59 16.07 1.02
C ASP A 127 4.72 14.54 1.15
N TYR A 128 5.90 13.98 0.81
CA TYR A 128 6.18 12.55 1.00
C TYR A 128 6.13 12.16 2.47
N GLY A 129 6.82 12.93 3.31
CA GLY A 129 6.92 12.65 4.74
C GLY A 129 5.57 12.74 5.44
N LEU A 130 4.73 13.71 5.08
CA LEU A 130 3.37 13.85 5.61
C LEU A 130 2.50 12.66 5.18
N CYS A 131 2.50 12.37 3.89
CA CYS A 131 1.70 11.30 3.31
C CYS A 131 2.08 9.91 3.86
N LEU A 132 3.37 9.62 3.99
CA LEU A 132 3.85 8.36 4.54
C LEU A 132 3.55 8.24 6.04
N ARG A 133 3.72 9.31 6.84
CA ARG A 133 3.33 9.30 8.25
C ARG A 133 1.87 8.92 8.45
N GLY A 134 0.97 9.48 7.63
CA GLY A 134 -0.45 9.13 7.66
C GLY A 134 -0.73 7.66 7.33
N ALA A 135 -0.01 7.09 6.35
CA ALA A 135 -0.14 5.68 5.99
C ALA A 135 0.46 4.74 7.06
N ILE A 136 1.67 5.05 7.58
CA ILE A 136 2.33 4.28 8.64
C ILE A 136 1.45 4.21 9.89
N ALA A 137 0.84 5.33 10.29
CA ALA A 137 -0.06 5.38 11.44
C ALA A 137 -1.32 4.53 11.28
N TYR A 138 -1.64 4.09 10.05
CA TYR A 138 -2.82 3.27 9.74
C TYR A 138 -2.45 1.84 9.32
N ILE A 139 -1.19 1.44 9.47
CA ILE A 139 -0.79 0.08 9.10
C ILE A 139 -1.26 -0.90 10.17
N PRO A 140 -1.98 -1.97 9.79
CA PRO A 140 -2.47 -2.93 10.76
C PRO A 140 -1.31 -3.85 11.19
N PRO A 141 -1.29 -4.26 12.47
CA PRO A 141 -0.47 -5.39 12.88
C PRO A 141 -1.01 -6.65 12.18
N GLY A 142 -0.08 -7.49 11.74
CA GLY A 142 -0.37 -8.62 10.86
C GLY A 142 0.76 -9.64 10.95
N PRO A 143 0.45 -10.89 11.28
CA PRO A 143 1.48 -11.90 11.53
C PRO A 143 2.33 -12.23 10.31
N GLU A 144 1.79 -12.09 9.10
CA GLU A 144 2.52 -12.39 7.85
C GLU A 144 2.78 -11.14 7.01
N GLY A 145 2.10 -10.04 7.32
CA GLY A 145 2.22 -8.78 6.60
C GLY A 145 1.06 -7.84 6.85
N GLY A 146 1.27 -6.59 6.50
CA GLY A 146 0.27 -5.54 6.59
C GLY A 146 0.53 -4.48 5.53
N THR A 147 -0.54 -3.95 4.96
CA THR A 147 -0.49 -2.89 3.97
C THR A 147 -1.51 -1.81 4.32
N SER A 148 -1.09 -0.55 4.24
CA SER A 148 -1.97 0.60 4.32
C SER A 148 -1.81 1.52 3.12
N PHE A 149 -2.92 2.16 2.77
CA PHE A 149 -3.03 3.06 1.65
C PHE A 149 -3.76 4.33 2.09
N ASN A 150 -3.26 5.49 1.69
CA ASN A 150 -4.08 6.70 1.54
C ASN A 150 -4.05 7.10 0.05
N PRO A 151 -4.77 8.12 -0.44
CA PRO A 151 -4.80 8.44 -1.87
C PRO A 151 -3.46 8.73 -2.54
N ASN A 152 -2.43 9.11 -1.80
CA ASN A 152 -1.12 9.44 -2.38
C ASN A 152 0.02 8.50 -1.96
N CYS A 153 -0.16 7.63 -0.96
CA CYS A 153 0.90 6.76 -0.46
C CYS A 153 0.46 5.32 -0.22
N ILE A 154 1.45 4.44 -0.25
CA ILE A 154 1.38 3.01 0.10
C ILE A 154 2.48 2.72 1.09
N VAL A 155 2.16 1.96 2.12
CA VAL A 155 3.13 1.36 3.03
C VAL A 155 2.77 -0.11 3.18
N SER A 156 3.72 -1.00 2.94
CA SER A 156 3.52 -2.43 3.17
C SER A 156 4.72 -3.09 3.83
N TYR A 157 4.44 -4.18 4.53
CA TYR A 157 5.44 -5.15 4.95
C TYR A 157 4.94 -6.59 4.78
N GLU A 158 5.87 -7.50 4.51
CA GLU A 158 5.60 -8.93 4.31
C GLU A 158 6.73 -9.77 4.91
N LEU A 159 6.41 -10.90 5.56
CA LEU A 159 7.39 -11.85 6.12
C LEU A 159 7.75 -13.02 5.21
N SER A 160 6.95 -13.21 4.16
CA SER A 160 7.20 -14.19 3.10
C SER A 160 7.49 -13.44 1.81
N PRO A 161 8.48 -13.87 0.99
CA PRO A 161 8.52 -13.41 -0.39
C PRO A 161 7.23 -13.89 -1.05
N SER A 162 6.45 -12.97 -1.60
CA SER A 162 5.12 -13.22 -2.17
C SER A 162 5.09 -14.14 -3.42
N TYR A 163 5.78 -15.29 -3.50
CA TYR A 163 5.66 -16.22 -4.66
C TYR A 163 5.93 -17.70 -4.36
N ASN A 164 5.04 -18.52 -4.91
CA ASN A 164 5.32 -19.87 -5.40
C ASN A 164 5.73 -19.73 -6.89
N GLN A 165 6.90 -20.22 -7.30
CA GLN A 165 7.48 -20.00 -8.65
C GLN A 165 6.68 -20.60 -9.83
N THR A 166 5.56 -21.28 -9.57
CA THR A 166 4.80 -22.03 -10.59
C THR A 166 3.41 -21.45 -10.90
N ALA A 167 3.02 -20.31 -10.29
CA ALA A 167 1.67 -19.73 -10.45
C ALA A 167 1.59 -18.56 -11.44
N VAL A 168 2.49 -18.47 -12.42
CA VAL A 168 2.38 -17.52 -13.55
C VAL A 168 1.19 -17.84 -14.47
N ALA A 169 0.49 -18.96 -14.24
CA ALA A 169 -0.74 -19.35 -14.93
C ALA A 169 -2.04 -18.77 -14.33
N ALA A 170 -1.97 -17.94 -13.29
CA ALA A 170 -3.15 -17.37 -12.61
C ALA A 170 -3.25 -15.84 -12.71
N LEU A 171 -2.82 -15.24 -13.82
CA LEU A 171 -3.20 -13.87 -14.21
C LEU A 171 -4.68 -13.79 -14.64
N THR A 172 -5.56 -14.34 -13.83
CA THR A 172 -6.92 -13.81 -13.68
C THR A 172 -6.83 -12.66 -12.67
N PRO A 173 -7.37 -11.46 -12.97
CA PRO A 173 -7.48 -10.41 -11.98
C PRO A 173 -8.20 -10.97 -10.76
N SER A 174 -7.52 -11.04 -9.61
CA SER A 174 -8.18 -11.31 -8.34
C SER A 174 -9.30 -10.27 -8.19
N ALA A 175 -10.54 -10.73 -8.20
CA ALA A 175 -11.76 -9.92 -8.17
C ALA A 175 -12.02 -9.23 -6.81
N ARG A 176 -10.95 -8.85 -6.09
CA ARG A 176 -10.99 -8.15 -4.80
C ARG A 176 -10.33 -6.78 -4.91
N GLY A 177 -10.81 -5.97 -5.85
CA GLY A 177 -10.67 -4.52 -5.75
C GLY A 177 -11.63 -3.98 -4.70
N LEU A 178 -11.19 -3.02 -3.90
CA LEU A 178 -12.06 -2.24 -3.03
C LEU A 178 -12.23 -0.85 -3.61
N ALA A 179 -13.45 -0.56 -4.04
CA ALA A 179 -13.86 0.80 -4.36
C ALA A 179 -14.37 1.43 -3.07
N HIS A 180 -13.88 2.64 -2.77
CA HIS A 180 -14.40 3.42 -1.67
C HIS A 180 -15.20 4.59 -2.24
N GLU A 181 -16.49 4.60 -1.93
CA GLU A 181 -17.40 5.71 -2.22
C GLU A 181 -17.26 6.77 -1.13
N ASN A 182 -17.53 8.03 -1.48
CA ASN A 182 -17.60 9.14 -0.54
C ASN A 182 -16.39 9.29 0.39
N PHE A 183 -15.43 10.13 -0.01
CA PHE A 183 -14.25 10.55 0.77
C PHE A 183 -14.60 11.30 2.08
N HIS A 184 -15.85 11.24 2.54
CA HIS A 184 -16.38 11.78 3.78
C HIS A 184 -17.48 10.89 4.37
N SER A 185 -17.15 9.71 4.93
CA SER A 185 -17.80 9.21 6.15
C SER A 185 -17.03 8.01 6.73
N TRP A 186 -16.70 8.12 8.02
CA TRP A 186 -15.88 7.21 8.81
C TRP A 186 -16.66 6.00 9.35
N LEU A 187 -15.92 4.92 9.65
CA LEU A 187 -16.05 3.96 10.76
C LEU A 187 -17.43 3.31 11.02
N PHE A 188 -17.41 2.11 11.61
CA PHE A 188 -18.53 1.20 11.93
C PHE A 188 -19.00 0.38 10.70
N SER A 189 -18.59 -0.88 10.56
CA SER A 189 -18.68 -1.96 11.57
C SER A 189 -17.44 -2.84 11.63
#